data_AF-A0A959RTU7-F1
#
_entry.id   AF-A0A959RTU7-F1
#
_cell.length_a   1.000
_cell.length_b   1.000
_cell.length_c   1.000
_cell.angle_alpha   90.00
_cell.angle_beta   90.00
_cell.angle_gamma   90.00
#
_symmetry.space_group_name_H-M   'P 1'
#
loop_
_entity.id
_entity.type
_entity.pdbx_description
1 polymer ?
#
loop_
_entity_poly.entity_id
_entity_poly.type
_entity_poly.pdbx_seq_one_letter_code
_entity_poly.pdbx_strand_id
1 'polypeptide(L)'
;MVDKTQHTVDIDEVIENPFFKKYHSIGLIDEIALRNEIIKREYKSLRKNNPTFDAIFILSEKFNLSDSAINTILFRKRVKKKVFTGI
;
A
#
# COMPACT_ATOMS: atom_id res chain seq x y z
N MET A 1 -2.03 2.28 -37.66
CA MET A 1 -2.46 1.76 -36.34
C MET A 1 -1.40 2.21 -35.36
N VAL A 2 -1.77 3.05 -34.39
CA VAL A 2 -0.84 3.87 -33.60
C VAL A 2 -0.09 3.03 -32.56
N ASP A 3 1.22 3.29 -32.49
CA ASP A 3 2.22 2.75 -31.58
C ASP A 3 1.76 2.57 -30.14
N LYS A 4 1.96 1.36 -29.61
CA LYS A 4 1.99 1.10 -28.17
C LYS A 4 3.42 1.32 -27.70
N THR A 5 3.82 2.56 -27.45
CA THR A 5 5.03 2.84 -26.67
C THR A 5 4.79 2.37 -25.24
N GLN A 6 5.22 1.14 -24.94
CA GLN A 6 5.43 0.70 -23.56
C GLN A 6 6.54 1.58 -22.98
N HIS A 7 6.16 2.60 -22.22
CA HIS A 7 7.09 3.30 -21.34
C HIS A 7 7.47 2.32 -20.23
N THR A 8 8.62 1.68 -20.37
CA THR A 8 9.30 1.02 -19.25
C THR A 8 9.78 2.14 -18.34
N VAL A 9 9.13 2.29 -17.19
CA VAL A 9 9.58 3.24 -16.16
C VAL A 9 10.90 2.69 -15.62
N ASP A 10 11.98 3.42 -15.87
CA ASP A 10 13.27 3.14 -15.25
C ASP A 10 13.18 3.54 -13.77
N ILE A 11 13.25 2.56 -12.88
CA ILE A 11 13.13 2.76 -11.44
C ILE A 11 14.33 3.55 -10.91
N ASP A 12 15.52 3.33 -11.48
CA ASP A 12 16.74 3.99 -11.03
C ASP A 12 16.66 5.49 -11.34
N GLU A 13 16.12 5.86 -12.51
CA GLU A 13 15.88 7.25 -12.90
C GLU A 13 14.87 7.95 -11.96
N VAL A 14 13.81 7.24 -11.54
CA VAL A 14 12.81 7.77 -10.61
C VAL A 14 13.39 8.00 -9.22
N ILE A 15 14.23 7.09 -8.73
CA ILE A 15 14.87 7.20 -7.40
C ILE A 15 15.90 8.32 -7.39
N GLU A 16 16.64 8.50 -8.48
CA GLU A 16 17.64 9.56 -8.59
C GLU A 16 17.03 10.95 -8.71
N ASN A 17 15.77 11.04 -9.16
CA ASN A 17 15.04 12.28 -9.35
C ASN A 17 15.02 13.16 -8.07
N PRO A 18 15.52 14.41 -8.13
CA PRO A 18 15.55 15.32 -6.98
C PRO A 18 14.16 15.60 -6.38
N PHE A 19 13.10 15.61 -7.20
CA PHE A 19 11.73 15.79 -6.72
C PHE A 19 11.23 14.57 -5.97
N PHE A 20 11.55 13.36 -6.44
CA PHE A 20 11.22 12.13 -5.72
C PHE A 20 11.85 12.15 -4.33
N LYS A 21 13.16 12.42 -4.23
CA LYS A 21 13.88 12.56 -2.94
C LYS A 21 13.26 13.64 -2.05
N LYS A 22 12.87 14.78 -2.62
CA LYS A 22 12.23 15.88 -1.88
C LYS A 22 10.85 15.46 -1.34
N TYR A 23 10.00 14.87 -2.16
CA TYR A 23 8.65 14.48 -1.76
C TYR A 23 8.64 13.26 -0.83
N HIS A 24 9.56 12.33 -1.03
CA HIS A 24 9.84 11.22 -0.11
C HIS A 24 10.27 11.73 1.27
N SER A 25 11.26 12.63 1.33
CA SER A 25 11.78 13.13 2.61
C SER A 25 10.77 13.94 3.43
N ILE A 26 9.79 14.58 2.78
CA ILE A 26 8.69 15.28 3.47
C ILE A 26 7.44 14.40 3.69
N GLY A 27 7.50 13.11 3.36
CA GLY A 27 6.44 12.14 3.61
C GLY A 27 5.22 12.24 2.69
N LEU A 28 5.34 12.91 1.54
CA LEU A 28 4.30 12.94 0.51
C LEU A 28 4.30 11.66 -0.35
N ILE A 29 5.45 10.97 -0.42
CA ILE A 29 5.56 9.63 -0.99
C ILE A 29 5.71 8.67 0.18
N ASP A 30 4.67 7.88 0.44
CA ASP A 30 4.64 6.87 1.50
C ASP A 30 4.38 5.49 0.86
N GLU A 31 5.45 4.75 0.62
CA GLU A 31 5.38 3.43 0.00
C GLU A 31 4.63 2.42 0.88
N ILE A 32 4.69 2.60 2.21
CA ILE A 32 3.99 1.73 3.17
C ILE A 32 2.49 1.96 3.05
N ALA A 33 2.04 3.21 3.00
CA ALA A 33 0.64 3.55 2.78
C ALA A 33 0.14 3.04 1.43
N LEU A 34 0.92 3.21 0.37
CA LEU A 34 0.59 2.70 -0.96
C LEU A 34 0.44 1.17 -0.96
N ARG A 35 1.43 0.44 -0.42
CA ARG A 35 1.37 -1.02 -0.27
C ARG A 35 0.12 -1.44 0.50
N ASN A 36 -0.18 -0.75 1.59
CA ASN A 36 -1.35 -1.07 2.43
C ASN A 36 -2.67 -0.84 1.68
N GLU A 37 -2.76 0.17 0.83
CA GLU A 37 -3.94 0.40 -0.02
C GLU A 37 -4.08 -0.67 -1.12
N ILE A 38 -2.97 -1.11 -1.71
CA ILE A 38 -2.96 -2.24 -2.65
C ILE A 38 -3.48 -3.51 -1.96
N ILE A 39 -2.95 -3.85 -0.78
CA ILE A 39 -3.38 -5.01 0.02
C ILE A 39 -4.89 -4.97 0.29
N LYS A 40 -5.44 -3.81 0.69
CA LYS A 40 -6.89 -3.66 0.93
C LYS A 40 -7.72 -3.87 -0.32
N ARG A 41 -7.28 -3.33 -1.47
CA ARG A 41 -7.98 -3.49 -2.74
C ARG A 41 -8.00 -4.95 -3.19
N GLU A 42 -6.87 -5.64 -3.07
CA GLU A 42 -6.77 -7.06 -3.41
C GLU A 42 -7.60 -7.93 -2.48
N TYR A 43 -7.55 -7.68 -1.16
CA TYR A 43 -8.39 -8.37 -0.19
C TYR A 43 -9.88 -8.26 -0.54
N LYS A 44 -10.34 -7.07 -0.94
CA LYS A 44 -11.74 -6.87 -1.38
C LYS A 44 -12.10 -7.72 -2.61
N SER A 45 -11.15 -7.91 -3.52
CA SER A 45 -11.33 -8.79 -4.68
C SER A 45 -11.33 -10.26 -4.29
N LEU A 46 -10.38 -10.69 -3.44
CA LEU A 46 -10.26 -12.07 -2.96
C LEU A 46 -11.47 -12.53 -2.17
N ARG A 47 -12.04 -11.65 -1.32
CA ARG A 47 -13.21 -11.95 -0.48
C ARG A 47 -14.49 -12.24 -1.25
N LYS A 48 -14.54 -11.96 -2.56
CA LYS A 48 -15.67 -12.37 -3.41
C LYS A 48 -15.77 -13.88 -3.57
N ASN A 49 -14.62 -14.55 -3.59
CA ASN A 49 -14.53 -15.97 -3.96
C ASN A 49 -13.90 -16.84 -2.85
N ASN A 50 -13.26 -16.24 -1.85
CA ASN A 50 -12.50 -16.95 -0.83
C ASN A 50 -12.99 -16.57 0.58
N PRO A 51 -13.03 -17.52 1.52
CA PRO A 51 -13.14 -17.26 2.96
C PRO A 51 -12.10 -16.25 3.46
N THR A 52 -12.39 -15.63 4.61
CA THR A 52 -11.51 -14.60 5.20
C THR A 52 -10.11 -15.13 5.50
N PHE A 53 -10.01 -16.33 6.08
CA PHE A 53 -8.74 -16.95 6.43
C PHE A 53 -7.88 -17.18 5.19
N ASP A 54 -8.44 -17.79 4.15
CA ASP A 54 -7.74 -18.06 2.90
C ASP A 54 -7.30 -16.78 2.20
N ALA A 55 -8.17 -15.75 2.19
CA ALA A 55 -7.81 -14.45 1.63
C ALA A 55 -6.65 -13.78 2.38
N ILE A 56 -6.57 -13.93 3.71
CA ILE A 56 -5.44 -13.42 4.51
C ILE A 56 -4.18 -14.21 4.19
N PHE A 57 -4.26 -15.54 4.15
CA PHE A 57 -3.13 -16.42 3.84
C PHE A 57 -2.54 -16.14 2.44
N ILE A 58 -3.39 -15.97 1.44
CA ILE A 58 -2.94 -15.62 0.07
C ILE A 58 -2.19 -14.28 0.07
N LEU A 59 -2.66 -13.30 0.85
CA LEU A 59 -2.02 -11.99 0.94
C LEU A 59 -0.72 -12.02 1.75
N SER A 60 -0.64 -12.82 2.81
CA SER A 60 0.59 -12.95 3.60
C SER A 60 1.72 -13.54 2.76
N GLU A 61 1.42 -14.61 2.02
CA GLU A 61 2.36 -15.22 1.07
C GLU A 61 2.77 -14.23 -0.03
N LYS A 62 1.79 -13.55 -0.66
CA LYS A 62 2.07 -12.63 -1.77
C LYS A 62 2.92 -11.42 -1.38
N PHE A 63 2.68 -10.85 -0.20
CA PHE A 63 3.37 -9.65 0.26
C PHE A 63 4.54 -9.95 1.20
N ASN A 64 4.82 -11.22 1.48
CA ASN A 64 5.80 -11.69 2.45
C ASN A 64 5.65 -10.99 3.82
N LEU A 65 4.41 -10.90 4.29
CA LEU A 65 4.02 -10.29 5.57
C LEU A 65 3.30 -11.31 6.42
N SER A 66 3.53 -11.32 7.73
CA SER A 66 2.76 -12.19 8.62
C SER A 66 1.24 -11.95 8.53
N ASP A 67 0.44 -12.98 8.80
CA ASP A 67 -1.02 -12.87 8.87
C ASP A 67 -1.48 -11.78 9.84
N SER A 68 -0.75 -11.58 10.95
CA SER A 68 -1.02 -10.52 11.92
C SER A 68 -0.80 -9.12 11.32
N ALA A 69 0.24 -8.94 10.50
CA ALA A 69 0.49 -7.69 9.79
C ALA A 69 -0.61 -7.42 8.76
N ILE A 70 -1.01 -8.43 7.97
CA ILE A 70 -2.14 -8.32 7.04
C ILE A 70 -3.43 -7.93 7.78
N ASN A 71 -3.74 -8.63 8.88
CA ASN A 71 -4.90 -8.29 9.72
C ASN A 71 -4.86 -6.86 10.23
N THR A 72 -3.69 -6.39 10.69
CA THR A 72 -3.52 -4.99 11.12
C THR A 72 -3.78 -4.03 9.96
N ILE A 73 -3.25 -4.31 8.76
CA ILE A 73 -3.44 -3.45 7.59
C ILE A 73 -4.93 -3.35 7.20
N LEU A 74 -5.64 -4.48 7.24
CA LEU A 74 -7.04 -4.57 6.83
C LEU A 74 -8.01 -4.00 7.86
N PHE A 75 -7.77 -4.24 9.15
CA PHE A 75 -8.78 -4.05 10.20
C PHE A 75 -8.38 -3.09 11.32
N ARG A 76 -7.19 -2.46 11.25
CA ARG A 76 -6.79 -1.47 12.26
C ARG A 76 -7.79 -0.32 12.28
N LYS A 77 -8.49 -0.20 13.41
CA LYS A 77 -9.34 0.96 13.70
C LYS A 77 -8.49 2.23 13.67
N ARG A 78 -8.91 3.22 12.88
CA ARG A 78 -8.31 4.55 12.92
C ARG A 78 -8.67 5.19 14.26
N VAL A 79 -7.73 5.24 15.19
CA VAL A 79 -7.88 6.07 16.39
C VAL A 79 -7.59 7.50 15.96
N LYS A 80 -8.63 8.35 15.90
CA LYS A 80 -8.42 9.79 15.78
C LYS A 80 -7.62 10.22 17.00
N LYS A 81 -6.41 10.74 16.81
CA LYS A 81 -5.64 11.36 17.88
C LYS A 81 -6.53 12.46 18.46
N LYS A 82 -6.93 12.33 19.73
CA LYS A 82 -7.67 13.41 20.40
C LYS A 82 -6.74 14.61 20.39
N VAL A 83 -7.06 15.63 19.59
CA VAL A 83 -6.40 16.91 19.68
C VAL A 83 -6.87 17.48 21.01
N PHE A 84 -5.97 17.52 22.00
CA PHE A 84 -6.22 18.29 23.22
C PHE A 84 -6.21 19.76 22.81
N THR A 85 -7.36 20.31 22.46
CA THR A 85 -7.54 21.76 22.42
C THR A 85 -7.61 22.20 23.87
N GLY A 86 -6.45 22.58 24.42
CA GLY A 86 -6.40 23.37 25.64
C GLY A 86 -6.88 24.78 25.31
N ILE A 87 -8.19 25.00 25.44
CA ILE A 87 -8.81 26.30 25.64
C ILE A 87 -9.64 26.17 26.90
#